data_AF-A0A5M9WNM6-F1
#
_entry.id   AF-A0A5M9WNM6-F1
#
_cell.length_a   1.000
_cell.length_b   1.000
_cell.length_c   1.000
_cell.angle_alpha   90.00
_cell.angle_beta   90.00
_cell.angle_gamma   90.00
#
_symmetry.space_group_name_H-M   'P 1'
#
loop_
_entity.id
_entity.type
_entity.pdbx_description
1 polymer ?
#
loop_
_entity_poly.entity_id
_entity_poly.type
_entity_poly.pdbx_seq_one_letter_code
_entity_poly.pdbx_strand_id
1 'polypeptide(L)'
;MNNEQTKSLIDTISLEEYVQKGKLPQCLPADAQITLEQAKAQADEVWSVEKEKLEVFSFDYKGCTVNMTFQMDGTYLFDSIDVWGEVGNSGGVATEKELESNSDLDSGPGTSKLATLETVESIQQFAEKVGMKLEWFEMGDERVCLMPSAVTLHYLKQQKNSWKLVKIAGAYRSVGEVRSSLSSIADAMN
;
A
#
# COMPACT_ATOMS: atom_id res chain seq x y z
N MET A 1 -28.63 7.89 -5.95
CA MET A 1 -27.71 6.78 -6.25
C MET A 1 -26.39 7.13 -5.59
N ASN A 2 -25.79 6.23 -4.81
CA ASN A 2 -24.65 6.50 -3.94
C ASN A 2 -23.41 6.90 -4.76
N ASN A 3 -23.01 8.17 -4.69
CA ASN A 3 -21.93 8.73 -5.49
C ASN A 3 -20.50 8.38 -5.01
N GLU A 4 -20.33 7.74 -3.86
CA GLU A 4 -18.99 7.51 -3.25
C GLU A 4 -18.67 6.02 -3.00
N GLN A 5 -19.28 5.09 -3.76
CA GLN A 5 -19.06 3.66 -3.54
C GLN A 5 -17.60 3.23 -3.75
N THR A 6 -16.90 3.79 -4.73
CA THR A 6 -15.53 3.36 -5.08
C THR A 6 -14.53 3.78 -4.01
N LYS A 7 -14.52 5.07 -3.61
CA LYS A 7 -13.59 5.56 -2.58
C LYS A 7 -13.86 4.89 -1.23
N SER A 8 -15.13 4.72 -0.85
CA SER A 8 -15.46 3.99 0.39
C SER A 8 -15.04 2.53 0.34
N LEU A 9 -15.26 1.81 -0.77
CA LEU A 9 -14.82 0.41 -0.91
C LEU A 9 -13.31 0.29 -0.76
N ILE A 10 -12.54 1.13 -1.46
CA ILE A 10 -11.07 1.15 -1.35
C ILE A 10 -10.63 1.51 0.07
N ASP A 11 -11.32 2.43 0.73
CA ASP A 11 -10.98 2.85 2.09
C ASP A 11 -11.17 1.71 3.12
N THR A 12 -12.12 0.81 2.90
CA THR A 12 -12.32 -0.36 3.78
C THR A 12 -11.23 -1.43 3.67
N ILE A 13 -10.42 -1.43 2.60
CA ILE A 13 -9.36 -2.43 2.39
C ILE A 13 -8.21 -2.16 3.36
N SER A 14 -7.89 -3.14 4.20
CA SER A 14 -6.67 -3.14 5.01
C SER A 14 -5.44 -3.33 4.12
N LEU A 15 -4.34 -2.63 4.43
CA LEU A 15 -3.11 -2.79 3.67
C LEU A 15 -2.46 -4.15 3.91
N GLU A 16 -2.61 -4.72 5.11
CA GLU A 16 -2.18 -6.08 5.44
C GLU A 16 -2.89 -7.12 4.58
N GLU A 17 -4.19 -6.94 4.35
CA GLU A 17 -4.95 -7.79 3.43
C GLU A 17 -4.45 -7.61 1.99
N TYR A 18 -4.26 -6.37 1.57
CA TYR A 18 -3.81 -6.04 0.22
C TYR A 18 -2.45 -6.66 -0.13
N VAL A 19 -1.46 -6.54 0.76
CA VAL A 19 -0.12 -7.13 0.52
C VAL A 19 -0.15 -8.66 0.52
N GLN A 20 -1.13 -9.29 1.17
CA GLN A 20 -1.32 -10.74 1.14
C GLN A 20 -2.04 -11.21 -0.11
N LYS A 21 -3.04 -10.45 -0.58
CA LYS A 21 -3.88 -10.85 -1.70
C LYS A 21 -3.27 -10.52 -3.05
N GLY A 22 -2.60 -9.38 -3.18
CA GLY A 22 -1.80 -9.02 -4.36
C GLY A 22 -2.37 -7.85 -5.17
N LYS A 23 -3.69 -7.76 -5.29
CA LYS A 23 -4.39 -6.71 -6.06
C LYS A 23 -5.61 -6.18 -5.30
N LEU A 24 -5.97 -4.92 -5.51
CA LEU A 24 -7.15 -4.33 -4.88
C LEU A 24 -8.45 -5.11 -5.16
N PRO A 25 -8.79 -5.52 -6.40
CA PRO A 25 -10.01 -6.29 -6.67
C PRO A 25 -10.13 -7.59 -5.88
N GLN A 26 -9.02 -8.22 -5.48
CA GLN A 26 -9.04 -9.45 -4.70
C GLN A 26 -9.41 -9.19 -3.23
N CYS A 27 -9.25 -7.94 -2.76
CA CYS A 27 -9.60 -7.49 -1.42
C CYS A 27 -11.06 -7.06 -1.32
N LEU A 28 -11.75 -6.88 -2.44
CA LEU A 28 -13.17 -6.52 -2.45
C LEU A 28 -14.05 -7.71 -2.01
N PRO A 29 -15.24 -7.44 -1.44
CA PRO A 29 -16.28 -8.44 -1.26
C PRO A 29 -16.59 -9.20 -2.55
N ALA A 30 -17.04 -10.45 -2.44
CA ALA A 30 -17.23 -11.34 -3.59
C ALA A 30 -18.24 -10.84 -4.64
N ASP A 31 -19.17 -9.97 -4.24
CA ASP A 31 -20.18 -9.33 -5.07
C ASP A 31 -19.83 -7.88 -5.45
N ALA A 32 -18.68 -7.37 -5.02
CA ALA A 32 -18.22 -6.03 -5.31
C ALA A 32 -17.18 -6.03 -6.44
N GLN A 33 -17.38 -5.14 -7.40
CA GLN A 33 -16.43 -4.86 -8.46
C GLN A 33 -16.36 -3.35 -8.69
N ILE A 34 -15.15 -2.86 -8.97
CA ILE A 34 -14.93 -1.50 -9.45
C ILE A 34 -14.71 -1.59 -10.96
N THR A 35 -15.68 -1.10 -11.73
CA THR A 35 -15.59 -0.99 -13.19
C THR A 35 -14.79 0.25 -13.60
N LEU A 36 -14.33 0.29 -14.86
CA LEU A 36 -13.63 1.45 -15.42
C LEU A 36 -14.50 2.71 -15.32
N GLU A 37 -15.78 2.61 -15.64
CA GLU A 37 -16.72 3.72 -15.59
C GLU A 37 -16.91 4.24 -14.16
N GLN A 38 -17.04 3.34 -13.19
CA GLN A 38 -17.15 3.70 -11.77
C GLN A 38 -15.88 4.33 -11.23
N ALA A 39 -14.71 3.81 -11.64
CA ALA A 39 -13.42 4.38 -11.25
C ALA A 39 -13.26 5.79 -11.83
N LYS A 40 -13.48 5.94 -13.13
CA LYS A 40 -13.39 7.23 -13.85
C LYS A 40 -14.32 8.30 -13.30
N ALA A 41 -15.53 7.92 -12.92
CA ALA A 41 -16.53 8.86 -12.39
C ALA A 41 -16.21 9.39 -10.98
N GLN A 42 -15.35 8.70 -10.22
CA GLN A 42 -15.09 8.99 -8.80
C GLN A 42 -13.61 9.29 -8.50
N ALA A 43 -12.74 9.23 -9.50
CA ALA A 43 -11.32 9.53 -9.35
C ALA A 43 -11.09 11.02 -9.11
N ASP A 44 -10.09 11.33 -8.29
CA ASP A 44 -9.63 12.71 -8.09
C ASP A 44 -8.78 13.17 -9.29
N GLU A 45 -8.05 12.24 -9.93
CA GLU A 45 -7.34 12.48 -11.18
C GLU A 45 -7.51 11.33 -12.19
N VAL A 46 -7.48 11.68 -13.48
CA VAL A 46 -7.58 10.74 -14.60
C VAL A 46 -6.44 11.00 -15.58
N TRP A 47 -5.66 9.97 -15.86
CA TRP A 47 -4.55 10.00 -16.80
C TRP A 47 -4.78 8.97 -17.91
N SER A 48 -4.65 9.38 -19.17
CA SER A 48 -4.81 8.48 -20.31
C SER A 48 -3.49 8.39 -21.08
N VAL A 49 -3.07 7.17 -21.39
CA VAL A 49 -1.91 6.91 -22.24
C VAL A 49 -2.37 6.27 -23.54
N GLU A 50 -2.72 7.12 -24.50
CA GLU A 50 -3.35 6.74 -25.78
C GLU A 50 -2.59 5.65 -26.54
N LYS A 51 -1.25 5.73 -26.56
CA LYS A 51 -0.40 4.79 -27.28
C LYS A 51 -0.51 3.36 -26.74
N GLU A 52 -0.58 3.22 -25.42
CA GLU A 52 -0.73 1.94 -24.74
C GLU A 52 -2.19 1.56 -24.46
N LYS A 53 -3.14 2.45 -24.82
CA LYS A 53 -4.58 2.31 -24.53
C LYS A 53 -4.86 2.06 -23.04
N LEU A 54 -4.18 2.83 -22.19
CA LEU A 54 -4.31 2.74 -20.73
C LEU A 54 -5.02 3.96 -20.17
N GLU A 55 -5.78 3.75 -19.11
CA GLU A 55 -6.25 4.80 -18.22
C GLU A 55 -5.80 4.51 -16.78
N VAL A 56 -5.36 5.54 -16.07
CA VAL A 56 -4.96 5.49 -14.66
C VAL A 56 -5.87 6.43 -13.90
N PHE A 57 -6.49 5.91 -12.84
CA PHE A 57 -7.40 6.64 -11.97
C PHE A 57 -6.78 6.74 -10.58
N SER A 58 -6.62 7.97 -10.10
CA SER A 58 -6.02 8.27 -8.80
C SER A 58 -7.10 8.64 -7.79
N PHE A 59 -7.02 8.04 -6.61
CA PHE A 59 -7.92 8.28 -5.48
C PHE A 59 -7.11 8.74 -4.27
N ASP A 60 -7.32 9.98 -3.87
CA ASP A 60 -6.59 10.62 -2.79
C ASP A 60 -7.23 10.31 -1.44
N TYR A 61 -6.39 9.89 -0.50
CA TYR A 61 -6.71 9.66 0.90
C TYR A 61 -5.73 10.44 1.78
N LYS A 62 -6.01 10.48 3.09
CA LYS A 62 -5.10 11.11 4.03
C LYS A 62 -3.78 10.32 4.10
N GLY A 63 -2.73 10.90 3.52
CA GLY A 63 -1.35 10.39 3.59
C GLY A 63 -0.94 9.42 2.48
N CYS A 64 -1.84 9.13 1.54
CA CYS A 64 -1.53 8.32 0.36
C CYS A 64 -2.50 8.56 -0.80
N THR A 65 -2.12 8.13 -1.98
CA THR A 65 -3.00 8.01 -3.14
C THR A 65 -2.96 6.61 -3.71
N VAL A 66 -4.13 6.10 -4.02
CA VAL A 66 -4.32 4.80 -4.67
C VAL A 66 -4.51 5.03 -6.16
N ASN A 67 -3.67 4.41 -6.97
CA ASN A 67 -3.73 4.46 -8.42
C ASN A 67 -4.22 3.11 -8.94
N MET A 68 -5.26 3.13 -9.77
CA MET A 68 -5.79 1.93 -10.45
C MET A 68 -5.59 2.07 -11.95
N THR A 69 -4.97 1.08 -12.59
CA THR A 69 -4.69 1.09 -14.02
C THR A 69 -5.58 0.09 -14.75
N PHE A 70 -6.26 0.58 -15.79
CA PHE A 70 -7.12 -0.20 -16.67
C PHE A 70 -6.64 -0.09 -18.12
N GLN A 71 -6.92 -1.12 -18.91
CA GLN A 71 -7.01 -0.94 -20.37
C GLN A 71 -8.31 -0.18 -20.69
N MET A 72 -8.29 0.60 -21.77
CA MET A 72 -9.47 1.36 -22.24
C MET A 72 -10.68 0.49 -22.62
N ASP A 73 -10.53 -0.84 -22.69
CA ASP A 73 -11.64 -1.78 -22.87
C ASP A 73 -12.32 -2.20 -21.55
N GLY A 74 -11.86 -1.66 -20.42
CA GLY A 74 -12.38 -1.96 -19.08
C GLY A 74 -11.60 -3.03 -18.33
N THR A 75 -10.57 -3.64 -18.92
CA THR A 75 -9.77 -4.67 -18.26
C THR A 75 -8.88 -4.08 -17.17
N TYR A 76 -9.06 -4.53 -15.93
CA TYR A 76 -8.18 -4.19 -14.83
C TYR A 76 -6.78 -4.80 -15.00
N LEU A 77 -5.73 -4.00 -14.85
CA LEU A 77 -4.35 -4.48 -14.98
C LEU A 77 -3.64 -4.61 -13.63
N PHE A 78 -3.36 -3.48 -12.99
CA PHE A 78 -2.61 -3.39 -11.74
C PHE A 78 -2.97 -2.10 -11.00
N ASP A 79 -2.44 -1.98 -9.80
CA ASP A 79 -2.65 -0.86 -8.91
C ASP A 79 -1.39 -0.56 -8.10
N SER A 80 -1.32 0.64 -7.53
CA SER A 80 -0.27 1.01 -6.59
C SER A 80 -0.74 2.06 -5.61
N ILE A 81 -0.08 2.15 -4.47
CA ILE A 81 -0.33 3.13 -3.43
C ILE A 81 0.94 3.94 -3.26
N ASP A 82 0.89 5.24 -3.55
CA ASP A 82 1.97 6.18 -3.26
C ASP A 82 1.73 6.81 -1.89
N VAL A 83 2.75 6.86 -1.04
CA VAL A 83 2.64 7.20 0.39
C VAL A 83 3.51 8.42 0.70
N TRP A 84 2.93 9.44 1.33
CA TRP A 84 3.63 10.67 1.69
C TRP A 84 3.24 11.24 3.07
N GLY A 85 2.35 10.57 3.80
CA GLY A 85 1.90 11.03 5.11
C GLY A 85 3.03 11.09 6.15
N GLU A 86 2.98 12.11 7.01
CA GLU A 86 3.46 11.95 8.39
C GLU A 86 2.54 10.94 9.07
N VAL A 87 2.95 9.68 9.06
CA VAL A 87 2.29 8.68 9.88
C VAL A 87 2.60 9.04 11.33
N GLY A 88 1.57 8.95 12.17
CA GLY A 88 1.50 9.60 13.47
C GLY A 88 2.79 9.46 14.27
N ASN A 89 3.24 10.59 14.81
CA ASN A 89 4.17 10.63 15.92
C ASN A 89 3.51 9.92 17.11
N SER A 90 3.53 8.58 17.14
CA SER A 90 3.27 7.82 18.36
C SER A 90 4.48 8.03 19.25
N GLY A 91 4.57 9.23 19.83
CA GLY A 91 5.39 9.54 20.98
C GLY A 91 4.89 8.72 22.16
N GLY A 92 5.19 7.43 22.14
CA GLY A 92 5.11 6.54 23.29
C GLY A 92 6.52 6.34 23.82
N VAL A 93 7.13 7.40 24.35
CA VAL A 93 8.16 7.19 25.36
C VAL A 93 7.43 6.52 26.52
N ALA A 94 7.71 5.24 26.74
CA ALA A 94 7.31 4.54 27.95
C ALA A 94 8.02 5.20 29.15
N THR A 95 7.46 6.30 29.66
CA THR A 95 7.73 6.73 31.03
C THR A 95 6.74 6.02 31.93
N GLU A 96 7.26 5.05 32.65
CA GLU A 96 6.68 4.46 33.84
C GLU A 96 6.17 5.58 34.78
N LYS A 97 4.85 5.68 34.96
CA LYS A 97 4.19 6.05 36.22
C LYS A 97 2.66 5.93 36.11
N GLU A 98 2.18 4.85 36.71
CA GLU A 98 0.99 4.72 37.56
C GLU A 98 -0.07 5.85 37.61
N LEU A 99 -1.31 5.40 37.34
CA LEU A 99 -2.54 5.52 38.15
C LEU A 99 -3.46 6.75 38.05
N GLU A 100 -4.76 6.39 37.97
CA GLU A 100 -5.98 7.10 38.37
C GLU A 100 -6.82 7.88 37.32
N SER A 101 -7.84 7.16 36.82
CA SER A 101 -9.25 7.59 36.64
C SER A 101 -9.60 8.91 35.94
N ASN A 102 -10.27 8.82 34.79
CA ASN A 102 -11.73 8.96 34.71
C ASN A 102 -12.26 8.63 33.31
N SER A 103 -13.49 8.11 33.31
CA SER A 103 -14.32 7.76 32.18
C SER A 103 -14.62 8.95 31.27
N ASP A 104 -14.24 8.83 30.00
CA ASP A 104 -15.03 9.28 28.85
C ASP A 104 -14.60 8.44 27.64
N LEU A 105 -15.49 7.51 27.26
CA LEU A 105 -15.37 6.71 26.04
C LEU A 105 -15.74 7.60 24.85
N ASP A 106 -14.74 8.28 24.29
CA ASP A 106 -14.84 8.83 22.95
C ASP A 106 -13.56 8.52 22.16
N SER A 107 -13.71 7.62 21.19
CA SER A 107 -12.91 7.51 19.97
C SER A 107 -11.39 7.69 20.12
N GLY A 108 -10.68 6.66 20.59
CA GLY A 108 -9.22 6.66 20.69
C GLY A 108 -8.50 6.98 19.36
N PRO A 109 -7.23 7.44 19.40
CA PRO A 109 -6.50 7.87 18.22
C PRO A 109 -6.35 6.68 17.27
N GLY A 110 -7.06 6.74 16.15
CA GLY A 110 -7.05 5.70 15.11
C GLY A 110 -5.62 5.35 14.72
N THR A 111 -5.25 4.08 14.90
CA THR A 111 -4.01 3.53 14.36
C THR A 111 -3.98 3.82 12.86
N SER A 112 -2.94 4.50 12.38
CA SER A 112 -2.77 4.79 10.95
C SER A 112 -2.95 3.52 10.13
N LYS A 113 -3.70 3.60 9.02
CA LYS A 113 -3.90 2.52 8.03
C LYS A 113 -2.57 1.93 7.52
N LEU A 114 -1.48 2.68 7.68
CA LEU A 114 -0.11 2.34 7.27
C LEU A 114 0.75 1.75 8.40
N ALA A 115 0.34 1.79 9.67
CA ALA A 115 1.22 1.56 10.82
C ALA A 115 1.99 0.23 10.75
N THR A 116 1.32 -0.84 10.30
CA THR A 116 1.93 -2.18 10.17
C THR A 116 3.00 -2.25 9.08
N LEU A 117 2.89 -1.44 8.02
CA LEU A 117 3.77 -1.49 6.86
C LEU A 117 4.76 -0.32 6.79
N GLU A 118 4.63 0.65 7.70
CA GLU A 118 5.32 1.93 7.61
C GLU A 118 6.84 1.81 7.65
N THR A 119 7.36 0.94 8.51
CA THR A 119 8.79 0.72 8.68
C THR A 119 9.15 -0.73 8.39
N VAL A 120 10.44 -0.96 8.15
CA VAL A 120 10.99 -2.31 7.95
C VAL A 120 10.74 -3.19 9.18
N GLU A 121 10.88 -2.65 10.38
CA GLU A 121 10.68 -3.38 11.63
C GLU A 121 9.21 -3.80 11.79
N SER A 122 8.26 -2.90 11.48
CA SER A 122 6.83 -3.19 11.56
C SER A 122 6.41 -4.32 10.61
N ILE A 123 6.88 -4.29 9.35
CA ILE A 123 6.55 -5.35 8.39
C ILE A 123 7.23 -6.68 8.76
N GLN A 124 8.44 -6.64 9.33
CA GLN A 124 9.11 -7.86 9.82
C GLN A 124 8.31 -8.51 10.94
N GLN A 125 7.86 -7.73 11.93
CA GLN A 125 7.01 -8.24 13.02
C GLN A 125 5.69 -8.80 12.50
N PHE A 126 5.07 -8.12 11.54
CA PHE A 126 3.87 -8.62 10.88
C PHE A 126 4.12 -9.96 10.18
N ALA A 127 5.19 -10.05 9.40
CA ALA A 127 5.53 -11.24 8.64
C ALA A 127 5.82 -12.44 9.56
N GLU A 128 6.55 -12.24 10.65
CA GLU A 128 6.77 -13.26 11.68
C GLU A 128 5.44 -13.77 12.27
N LYS A 129 4.53 -12.84 12.60
CA LYS A 129 3.23 -13.16 13.20
C LYS A 129 2.35 -14.02 12.28
N VAL A 130 2.45 -13.82 10.97
CA VAL A 130 1.66 -14.57 9.97
C VAL A 130 2.45 -15.70 9.30
N GLY A 131 3.68 -15.98 9.76
CA GLY A 131 4.53 -17.04 9.19
C GLY A 131 4.98 -16.78 7.75
N MET A 132 5.07 -15.51 7.35
CA MET A 132 5.45 -15.08 6.01
C MET A 132 6.96 -14.88 5.92
N LYS A 133 7.59 -15.46 4.90
CA LYS A 133 8.99 -15.18 4.57
C LYS A 133 9.08 -13.95 3.67
N LEU A 134 9.77 -12.93 4.15
CA LEU A 134 10.07 -11.73 3.38
C LEU A 134 11.35 -11.91 2.55
N GLU A 135 11.36 -11.37 1.35
CA GLU A 135 12.53 -11.30 0.47
C GLU A 135 12.89 -9.84 0.23
N TRP A 136 14.15 -9.48 0.46
CA TRP A 136 14.60 -8.09 0.49
C TRP A 136 15.66 -7.83 -0.57
N PHE A 137 15.58 -6.66 -1.20
CA PHE A 137 16.52 -6.16 -2.19
C PHE A 137 17.00 -4.76 -1.78
N GLU A 138 18.30 -4.55 -1.72
CA GLU A 138 18.93 -3.27 -1.41
C GLU A 138 19.35 -2.57 -2.71
N MET A 139 18.92 -1.33 -2.90
CA MET A 139 19.06 -0.55 -4.14
C MET A 139 19.48 0.89 -3.80
N GLY A 140 20.66 1.05 -3.19
CA GLY A 140 21.19 2.36 -2.82
C GLY A 140 20.45 3.01 -1.65
N ASP A 141 19.61 4.02 -1.94
CA ASP A 141 18.74 4.70 -0.98
C ASP A 141 17.32 4.10 -0.91
N GLU A 142 17.05 3.07 -1.70
CA GLU A 142 15.82 2.31 -1.68
C GLU A 142 16.03 0.88 -1.19
N ARG A 143 15.07 0.38 -0.43
CA ARG A 143 14.97 -1.01 -0.03
C ARG A 143 13.61 -1.54 -0.43
N VAL A 144 13.59 -2.65 -1.17
CA VAL A 144 12.36 -3.25 -1.69
C VAL A 144 12.11 -4.59 -1.00
N CYS A 145 10.93 -4.76 -0.41
CA CYS A 145 10.44 -6.05 0.06
C CYS A 145 9.53 -6.68 -1.01
N LEU A 146 9.83 -7.90 -1.44
CA LEU A 146 8.98 -8.69 -2.31
C LEU A 146 8.11 -9.63 -1.46
N MET A 147 6.80 -9.47 -1.58
CA MET A 147 5.79 -10.30 -0.92
C MET A 147 5.53 -11.58 -1.72
N PRO A 148 5.08 -12.69 -1.07
CA PRO A 148 4.70 -13.92 -1.79
C PRO A 148 3.58 -13.73 -2.82
N SER A 149 2.75 -12.70 -2.63
CA SER A 149 1.68 -12.29 -3.54
C SER A 149 2.19 -11.57 -4.81
N ALA A 150 3.50 -11.34 -4.93
CA ALA A 150 4.15 -10.49 -5.93
C ALA A 150 3.96 -8.98 -5.76
N VAL A 151 3.37 -8.54 -4.64
CA VAL A 151 3.40 -7.12 -4.23
C VAL A 151 4.81 -6.71 -3.84
N THR A 152 5.19 -5.48 -4.14
CA THR A 152 6.44 -4.87 -3.66
C THR A 152 6.17 -3.71 -2.72
N LEU A 153 6.89 -3.69 -1.60
CA LEU A 153 6.91 -2.58 -0.64
C LEU A 153 8.23 -1.84 -0.81
N HIS A 154 8.14 -0.54 -1.06
CA HIS A 154 9.29 0.30 -1.35
C HIS A 154 9.54 1.25 -0.18
N TYR A 155 10.72 1.12 0.41
CA TYR A 155 11.16 1.94 1.53
C TYR A 155 12.30 2.83 1.10
N LEU A 156 12.20 4.13 1.38
CA LEU A 156 13.32 5.06 1.18
C LEU A 156 14.04 5.34 2.48
N LYS A 157 15.37 5.41 2.37
CA LYS A 157 16.26 5.75 3.46
C LYS A 157 16.03 7.19 3.91
N GLN A 158 15.78 7.35 5.20
CA GLN A 158 15.56 8.64 5.85
C GLN A 158 16.84 9.15 6.51
N GLN A 159 16.81 10.42 6.93
CA GLN A 159 17.82 10.98 7.82
C GLN A 159 17.89 10.16 9.11
N LYS A 160 19.10 9.83 9.58
CA LYS A 160 19.39 8.91 10.71
C LYS A 160 19.25 7.41 10.41
N ASN A 161 19.34 7.01 9.14
CA ASN A 161 19.48 5.60 8.74
C ASN A 161 18.25 4.72 9.09
N SER A 162 17.07 5.34 9.18
CA SER A 162 15.78 4.63 9.24
C SER A 162 15.18 4.49 7.84
N TRP A 163 14.23 3.57 7.69
CA TRP A 163 13.55 3.27 6.42
C TRP A 163 12.06 3.57 6.55
N LYS A 164 11.51 4.30 5.58
CA LYS A 164 10.09 4.67 5.59
C LYS A 164 9.43 4.26 4.27
N LEU A 165 8.25 3.65 4.38
CA LEU A 165 7.44 3.25 3.24
C LEU A 165 7.05 4.47 2.41
N VAL A 166 7.26 4.39 1.09
CA VAL A 166 6.87 5.42 0.13
C VAL A 166 5.96 4.90 -0.97
N LYS A 167 5.97 3.59 -1.22
CA LYS A 167 5.13 2.98 -2.26
C LYS A 167 4.81 1.53 -1.96
N ILE A 168 3.60 1.13 -2.31
CA ILE A 168 3.19 -0.27 -2.43
C ILE A 168 2.78 -0.50 -3.89
N ALA A 169 3.40 -1.43 -4.60
CA ALA A 169 2.99 -1.78 -5.96
C ALA A 169 2.29 -3.14 -5.97
N GLY A 170 1.09 -3.16 -6.52
CA GLY A 170 0.27 -4.36 -6.69
C GLY A 170 0.91 -5.36 -7.65
N ALA A 171 0.48 -6.60 -7.54
CA ALA A 171 1.01 -7.72 -8.31
C ALA A 171 0.64 -7.61 -9.80
N TYR A 172 1.53 -7.09 -10.65
CA TYR A 172 1.31 -7.07 -12.11
C TYR A 172 1.82 -8.33 -12.81
N ARG A 173 2.93 -8.89 -12.32
CA ARG A 173 3.62 -10.06 -12.89
C ARG A 173 3.70 -11.17 -11.85
N SER A 174 4.15 -12.36 -12.26
CA SER A 174 4.41 -13.44 -11.32
C SER A 174 5.56 -13.07 -10.36
N VAL A 175 5.53 -13.64 -9.14
CA VAL A 175 6.59 -13.43 -8.15
C VAL A 175 7.98 -13.78 -8.68
N GLY A 176 8.09 -14.77 -9.58
CA GLY A 176 9.35 -15.16 -10.20
C GLY A 176 9.91 -14.10 -11.16
N GLU A 177 9.04 -13.48 -11.95
CA GLU A 177 9.42 -12.40 -12.88
C GLU A 177 9.79 -11.11 -12.13
N VAL A 178 9.04 -10.79 -11.06
CA VAL A 178 9.34 -9.64 -10.20
C VAL A 178 10.69 -9.86 -9.51
N ARG A 179 10.91 -11.03 -8.88
CA ARG A 179 12.20 -11.41 -8.28
C ARG A 179 13.36 -11.28 -9.25
N SER A 180 13.21 -11.83 -10.47
CA SER A 180 14.29 -11.77 -11.48
C SER A 180 14.64 -10.33 -11.85
N SER A 181 13.61 -9.49 -11.98
CA SER A 181 13.78 -8.06 -12.29
C SER A 181 14.46 -7.31 -11.14
N LEU A 182 13.99 -7.51 -9.90
CA LEU A 182 14.59 -6.89 -8.71
C LEU A 182 16.03 -7.34 -8.49
N SER A 183 16.33 -8.62 -8.71
CA SER A 183 17.71 -9.15 -8.61
C SER A 183 18.62 -8.47 -9.62
N SER A 184 18.18 -8.35 -10.88
CA SER A 184 18.97 -7.71 -11.94
C SER A 184 19.23 -6.22 -11.66
N ILE A 185 18.26 -5.51 -11.06
CA ILE A 185 18.41 -4.11 -10.66
C ILE A 185 19.38 -3.99 -9.48
N ALA A 186 19.20 -4.81 -8.44
CA ALA A 186 20.07 -4.79 -7.26
C ALA A 186 21.53 -5.12 -7.62
N ASP A 187 21.76 -6.09 -8.50
CA ASP A 187 23.10 -6.46 -8.99
C ASP A 187 23.75 -5.33 -9.80
N ALA A 188 22.96 -4.49 -10.47
CA ALA A 188 23.49 -3.35 -11.23
C ALA A 188 23.81 -2.12 -10.36
N MET A 189 23.29 -2.06 -9.13
CA MET A 189 23.48 -0.94 -8.20
C MET A 189 24.54 -1.18 -7.14
N ASN A 190 24.99 -2.43 -6.96
CA ASN A 190 26.03 -2.85 -6.02
C ASN A 190 27.33 -3.21 -6.75
#